data_AF-A0A8S9ZZP5-F1
#
_entry.id   AF-A0A8S9ZZP5-F1
#
_cell.length_a   1.000
_cell.length_b   1.000
_cell.length_c   1.000
_cell.angle_alpha   90.00
_cell.angle_beta   90.00
_cell.angle_gamma   90.00
#
_symmetry.space_group_name_H-M   'P 1'
#
loop_
_entity.id
_entity.type
_entity.pdbx_description
1 polymer ?
#
loop_
_entity_poly.entity_id
_entity_poly.type
_entity_poly.pdbx_seq_one_letter_code
_entity_poly.pdbx_strand_id
1 'polypeptide(L)'
;MESKSPSTSTAEPSNVLMYRLRTGGENGFQTGLICEKIVRMLGYVNVSMAMSGVGNGDVIDLPMVDELTLARVIGWCTQHKDDEPLEEEELLKTRNKPISEWDKNFLGYLSNSDIFALTIGADFLHVPGLLDVCCKTIAGMLKGLSAEAIRAKFGINDDLTADEKQELQNEHQGLNRIMLS
;
A
#
# COMPACT_ATOMS: atom_id res chain seq x y z
N MET A 1 -44.64 -43.46 15.25
CA MET A 1 -43.42 -44.24 15.55
C MET A 1 -42.91 -44.73 14.21
N GLU A 2 -41.79 -44.31 13.62
CA GLU A 2 -40.69 -43.43 14.00
C GLU A 2 -40.26 -42.69 12.72
N SER A 3 -40.04 -41.39 12.85
CA SER A 3 -39.36 -40.55 11.87
C SER A 3 -37.85 -40.75 11.98
N LYS A 4 -37.16 -41.05 10.88
CA LYS A 4 -35.70 -41.02 10.84
C LYS A 4 -35.22 -40.24 9.62
N SER A 5 -34.99 -38.95 9.84
CA SER A 5 -34.22 -38.09 8.93
C SER A 5 -32.73 -38.48 9.01
N PRO A 6 -31.99 -38.54 7.89
CA PRO A 6 -30.54 -38.56 7.94
C PRO A 6 -30.03 -37.13 8.00
N SER A 7 -29.61 -36.77 9.21
CA SER A 7 -28.51 -35.86 9.57
C SER A 7 -27.70 -35.21 8.43
N THR A 8 -27.82 -33.89 8.40
CA THR A 8 -26.83 -32.90 7.96
C THR A 8 -25.40 -33.29 8.37
N SER A 9 -24.50 -33.47 7.40
CA SER A 9 -23.06 -33.38 7.63
C SER A 9 -22.66 -31.92 7.46
N THR A 10 -22.75 -31.16 8.54
CA THR A 10 -22.07 -29.87 8.68
C THR A 10 -20.58 -30.17 8.79
N ALA A 11 -19.82 -29.87 7.74
CA ALA A 11 -18.38 -29.74 7.83
C ALA A 11 -18.06 -28.66 8.89
N GLU A 12 -17.22 -29.01 9.86
CA GLU A 12 -16.69 -28.11 10.87
C GLU A 12 -16.05 -26.89 10.18
N PRO A 13 -16.31 -25.64 10.63
CA PRO A 13 -15.55 -24.53 10.09
C PRO A 13 -14.11 -24.68 10.60
N SER A 14 -13.21 -24.93 9.66
CA SER A 14 -11.77 -24.73 9.80
C SER A 14 -11.47 -23.54 10.72
N ASN A 15 -10.53 -23.74 11.64
CA ASN A 15 -10.08 -22.80 12.66
C ASN A 15 -9.38 -21.56 12.03
N VAL A 16 -10.10 -20.82 11.19
CA VAL A 16 -9.60 -19.67 10.44
C VAL A 16 -9.68 -18.48 11.37
N LEU A 17 -8.52 -17.98 11.77
CA LEU A 17 -8.42 -16.74 12.54
C LEU A 17 -8.89 -15.58 11.66
N MET A 18 -9.85 -14.83 12.19
CA MET A 18 -10.47 -13.70 11.54
C MET A 18 -10.36 -12.47 12.44
N TYR A 19 -10.11 -11.31 11.83
CA TYR A 19 -9.87 -10.08 12.56
C TYR A 19 -10.69 -8.93 11.99
N ARG A 20 -10.87 -7.88 12.77
CA ARG A 20 -11.48 -6.63 12.30
C ARG A 20 -10.53 -5.47 12.55
N LEU A 21 -10.41 -4.57 11.58
CA LEU A 21 -9.65 -3.34 11.71
C LEU A 21 -10.63 -2.19 11.86
N ARG A 22 -10.28 -1.17 12.64
CA ARG A 22 -11.09 0.03 12.84
C ARG A 22 -10.27 1.27 12.57
N THR A 23 -10.74 2.14 11.69
CA THR A 23 -10.16 3.47 11.47
C THR A 23 -10.77 4.49 12.42
N GLY A 24 -10.15 5.66 12.62
CA GLY A 24 -10.82 6.82 13.24
C GLY A 24 -11.25 6.70 14.71
N GLY A 25 -10.75 5.71 15.47
CA GLY A 25 -11.07 5.53 16.89
C GLY A 25 -12.42 4.83 17.14
N GLU A 26 -12.98 4.97 18.35
CA GLU A 26 -14.12 4.15 18.81
C GLU A 26 -15.37 4.19 17.90
N ASN A 27 -15.59 5.31 17.21
CA ASN A 27 -16.73 5.54 16.32
C ASN A 27 -16.39 5.48 14.82
N GLY A 28 -15.15 5.13 14.47
CA GLY A 28 -14.76 5.11 13.07
C GLY A 28 -15.10 3.80 12.37
N PHE A 29 -14.72 3.71 11.10
CA PHE A 29 -15.15 2.62 10.24
C PHE A 29 -14.50 1.30 10.67
N GLN A 30 -15.32 0.27 10.83
CA GLN A 30 -14.86 -1.08 11.13
C GLN A 30 -15.01 -1.98 9.90
N THR A 31 -13.94 -2.68 9.56
CA THR A 31 -13.94 -3.62 8.43
C THR A 31 -14.81 -4.85 8.73
N GLY A 32 -15.16 -5.56 7.66
CA GLY A 32 -15.60 -6.96 7.79
C GLY A 32 -14.49 -7.87 8.36
N LEU A 33 -14.78 -9.16 8.45
CA LEU A 33 -13.79 -10.16 8.87
C LEU A 33 -12.69 -10.29 7.82
N ILE A 34 -11.45 -10.14 8.27
CA ILE A 34 -10.24 -10.26 7.47
C ILE A 34 -9.50 -11.52 7.90
N CYS A 35 -9.07 -12.34 6.94
CA CYS A 35 -8.34 -13.57 7.25
C CYS A 35 -6.90 -13.29 7.70
N GLU A 36 -6.34 -14.22 8.47
CA GLU A 36 -4.98 -14.14 9.00
C GLU A 36 -3.91 -13.82 7.94
N LYS A 37 -4.03 -14.37 6.72
CA LYS A 37 -3.06 -14.09 5.65
C LYS A 37 -2.95 -12.61 5.33
N ILE A 38 -4.09 -11.92 5.21
CA ILE A 38 -4.12 -10.48 4.93
C ILE A 38 -3.55 -9.70 6.13
N VAL A 39 -3.90 -10.09 7.35
CA VAL A 39 -3.36 -9.48 8.57
C VAL A 39 -1.84 -9.57 8.64
N ARG A 40 -1.26 -10.72 8.29
CA ARG A 40 0.19 -10.92 8.29
C ARG A 40 0.93 -10.04 7.27
N MET A 41 0.25 -9.62 6.19
CA MET A 41 0.81 -8.65 5.24
C MET A 41 0.87 -7.23 5.82
N LEU A 42 0.07 -6.93 6.83
CA LEU A 42 0.07 -5.64 7.52
C LEU A 42 1.09 -5.67 8.66
N GLY A 43 2.34 -5.29 8.37
CA GLY A 43 3.43 -5.40 9.33
C GLY A 43 3.15 -4.70 10.67
N TYR A 44 2.53 -3.51 10.64
CA TYR A 44 2.13 -2.80 11.85
C TYR A 44 1.15 -3.61 12.71
N VAL A 45 0.13 -4.20 12.08
CA VAL A 45 -0.91 -4.98 12.75
C VAL A 45 -0.32 -6.23 13.37
N ASN A 46 0.60 -6.91 12.68
CA ASN A 46 1.29 -8.09 13.19
C ASN A 46 2.07 -7.80 14.49
N VAL A 47 2.81 -6.68 14.51
CA VAL A 47 3.53 -6.23 15.71
C VAL A 47 2.56 -5.85 16.83
N SER A 48 1.49 -5.12 16.51
CA SER A 48 0.46 -4.73 17.49
C SER A 48 -0.20 -5.95 18.14
N MET A 49 -0.55 -6.98 17.36
CA MET A 49 -1.11 -8.22 17.87
C MET A 49 -0.16 -8.93 18.83
N ALA A 50 1.13 -9.00 18.48
CA ALA A 50 2.14 -9.65 19.31
C ALA A 50 2.35 -8.94 20.67
N MET A 51 2.18 -7.61 20.72
CA MET A 51 2.32 -6.83 21.94
C MET A 51 1.07 -6.81 22.82
N SER A 52 -0.12 -6.76 22.21
CA SER A 52 -1.39 -6.57 22.93
C SER A 52 -2.15 -7.85 23.24
N GLY A 53 -1.69 -9.02 22.75
CA GLY A 53 -2.34 -10.31 23.03
C GLY A 53 -3.73 -10.45 22.39
N VAL A 54 -3.90 -9.85 21.21
CA VAL A 54 -5.17 -9.76 20.48
C VAL A 54 -5.58 -11.13 19.92
N GLY A 55 -6.82 -11.55 20.21
CA GLY A 55 -7.38 -12.85 19.85
C GLY A 55 -8.28 -12.83 18.60
N ASN A 56 -8.87 -14.00 18.29
CA ASN A 56 -9.78 -14.17 17.16
C ASN A 56 -11.06 -13.33 17.34
N GLY A 57 -11.38 -12.48 16.36
CA GLY A 57 -12.57 -11.63 16.36
C GLY A 57 -12.39 -10.24 17.01
N ASP A 58 -11.22 -9.97 17.57
CA ASP A 58 -10.90 -8.68 18.18
C ASP A 58 -10.74 -7.57 17.13
N VAL A 59 -10.87 -6.33 17.62
CA VAL A 59 -10.80 -5.12 16.82
C VAL A 59 -9.45 -4.44 17.03
N ILE A 60 -8.76 -4.12 15.94
CA ILE A 60 -7.48 -3.41 15.98
C ILE A 60 -7.65 -2.00 15.45
N ASP A 61 -7.27 -1.04 16.27
CA ASP A 61 -7.39 0.38 15.97
C ASP A 61 -6.23 0.91 15.13
N LEU A 62 -6.58 1.57 14.03
CA LEU A 62 -5.69 2.21 13.08
C LEU A 62 -6.06 3.70 12.97
N PRO A 63 -5.71 4.54 13.96
CA PRO A 63 -6.19 5.92 14.04
C PRO A 63 -5.64 6.83 12.94
N MET A 64 -4.52 6.46 12.32
CA MET A 64 -3.80 7.29 11.34
C MET A 64 -4.17 7.00 9.88
N VAL A 65 -5.07 6.05 9.63
CA VAL A 65 -5.49 5.65 8.27
C VAL A 65 -6.99 5.89 8.12
N ASP A 66 -7.39 6.58 7.06
CA ASP A 66 -8.81 6.78 6.75
C ASP A 66 -9.45 5.51 6.15
N GLU A 67 -10.79 5.46 6.17
CA GLU A 67 -11.56 4.32 5.67
C GLU A 67 -11.23 3.94 4.22
N LEU A 68 -11.10 4.93 3.34
CA LEU A 68 -10.92 4.70 1.91
C LEU A 68 -9.52 4.17 1.62
N THR A 69 -8.50 4.73 2.27
CA THR A 69 -7.12 4.24 2.20
C THR A 69 -7.03 2.82 2.75
N LEU A 70 -7.63 2.54 3.91
CA LEU A 70 -7.62 1.19 4.50
C LEU A 70 -8.31 0.17 3.57
N ALA A 71 -9.46 0.51 3.00
CA ALA A 71 -10.19 -0.36 2.08
C ALA A 71 -9.34 -0.70 0.84
N ARG A 72 -8.58 0.26 0.30
CA ARG A 72 -7.67 0.05 -0.83
C ARG A 72 -6.49 -0.86 -0.46
N VAL A 73 -5.87 -0.64 0.70
CA VAL A 73 -4.78 -1.50 1.20
C VAL A 73 -5.27 -2.94 1.35
N ILE A 74 -6.43 -3.13 2.00
CA ILE A 74 -7.03 -4.47 2.15
C ILE A 74 -7.36 -5.09 0.79
N GLY A 75 -7.88 -4.30 -0.16
CA GLY A 75 -8.16 -4.76 -1.52
C GLY A 75 -6.91 -5.29 -2.21
N TRP A 76 -5.80 -4.56 -2.12
CA TRP A 76 -4.52 -5.00 -2.66
C TRP A 76 -3.99 -6.25 -1.96
N CYS A 77 -4.00 -6.29 -0.62
CA CYS A 77 -3.58 -7.46 0.15
C CYS A 77 -4.44 -8.68 -0.15
N THR A 78 -5.74 -8.52 -0.41
CA THR A 78 -6.63 -9.62 -0.76
C THR A 78 -6.22 -10.30 -2.07
N GLN A 79 -5.75 -9.52 -3.04
CA GLN A 79 -5.24 -10.03 -4.30
C GLN A 79 -3.89 -10.75 -4.12
N HIS A 80 -2.99 -10.21 -3.29
CA HIS A 80 -1.60 -10.67 -3.17
C HIS A 80 -1.35 -11.58 -1.95
N LYS A 81 -2.40 -12.00 -1.22
CA LYS A 81 -2.29 -12.82 0.01
C LYS A 81 -1.66 -14.21 -0.19
N ASP A 82 -1.62 -14.68 -1.44
CA ASP A 82 -1.10 -15.99 -1.82
C ASP A 82 0.26 -15.89 -2.54
N ASP A 83 0.78 -14.67 -2.72
CA ASP A 83 2.11 -14.44 -3.27
C ASP A 83 3.19 -14.70 -2.21
N GLU A 84 4.42 -14.97 -2.67
CA GLU A 84 5.55 -15.09 -1.77
C GLU A 84 5.79 -13.75 -1.04
N PRO A 85 5.96 -13.76 0.30
CA PRO A 85 6.24 -12.55 1.05
C PRO A 85 7.48 -11.84 0.49
N LEU A 86 7.31 -10.59 0.08
CA LEU A 86 8.42 -9.77 -0.37
C LEU A 86 9.10 -9.16 0.85
N GLU A 87 10.23 -9.73 1.24
CA GLU A 87 11.13 -9.09 2.21
C GLU A 87 11.81 -7.87 1.56
N GLU A 88 12.25 -6.93 2.40
CA GLU A 88 12.86 -5.67 1.96
C GLU A 88 14.10 -5.89 1.07
N GLU A 89 14.90 -6.92 1.37
CA GLU A 89 16.06 -7.30 0.54
C GLU A 89 15.65 -7.83 -0.85
N GLU A 90 14.52 -8.51 -0.95
CA GLU A 90 13.96 -8.99 -2.23
C GLU A 90 13.35 -7.84 -3.04
N LEU A 91 12.78 -6.83 -2.39
CA LEU A 91 12.32 -5.62 -3.07
C LEU A 91 13.47 -4.89 -3.78
N LEU A 92 14.65 -4.84 -3.16
CA LEU A 92 15.84 -4.25 -3.81
C LEU A 92 16.23 -5.02 -5.07
N LYS A 93 16.13 -6.35 -5.06
CA LYS A 93 16.42 -7.21 -6.22
C LYS A 93 15.35 -7.07 -7.30
N THR A 94 14.11 -6.78 -6.93
CA THR A 94 12.98 -6.64 -7.84
C THR A 94 12.67 -5.20 -8.24
N ARG A 95 13.50 -4.23 -7.85
CA ARG A 95 13.31 -2.80 -8.17
C ARG A 95 13.17 -2.52 -9.66
N ASN A 96 13.90 -3.26 -10.50
CA ASN A 96 13.84 -3.11 -11.96
C ASN A 96 12.75 -3.95 -12.62
N LYS A 97 12.04 -4.81 -11.87
CA LYS A 97 10.93 -5.59 -12.42
C LYS A 97 9.74 -4.67 -12.71
N PRO A 98 9.08 -4.85 -13.86
CA PRO A 98 7.88 -4.08 -14.19
C PRO A 98 6.75 -4.41 -13.21
N ILE A 99 5.87 -3.44 -12.99
CA ILE A 99 4.63 -3.61 -12.24
C ILE A 99 3.74 -4.64 -12.95
N SER A 100 3.02 -5.47 -12.20
CA SER A 100 2.08 -6.46 -12.76
C SER A 100 0.92 -5.77 -13.50
N GLU A 101 0.26 -6.47 -14.43
CA GLU A 101 -0.89 -5.89 -15.14
C GLU A 101 -2.09 -5.62 -14.20
N TRP A 102 -2.29 -6.47 -13.19
CA TRP A 102 -3.34 -6.24 -12.19
C TRP A 102 -3.07 -4.95 -11.41
N ASP A 103 -1.84 -4.77 -10.94
CA ASP A 103 -1.42 -3.58 -10.19
C ASP A 103 -1.52 -2.30 -11.01
N LYS A 104 -1.15 -2.36 -12.30
CA LYS A 104 -1.32 -1.22 -13.22
C LYS A 104 -2.78 -0.83 -13.35
N ASN A 105 -3.68 -1.81 -13.49
CA ASN A 105 -5.11 -1.56 -13.56
C ASN A 105 -5.63 -1.02 -12.23
N PHE A 106 -5.16 -1.58 -11.12
CA PHE A 106 -5.55 -1.17 -9.78
C PHE A 106 -5.15 0.27 -9.46
N LEU A 107 -3.93 0.68 -9.79
CA LEU A 107 -3.50 2.07 -9.59
C LEU A 107 -4.01 3.00 -10.69
N GLY A 108 -4.25 2.49 -11.90
CA GLY A 108 -4.70 3.27 -13.04
C GLY A 108 -6.11 3.86 -12.90
N TYR A 109 -6.97 3.27 -12.07
CA TYR A 109 -8.29 3.84 -11.77
C TYR A 109 -8.27 4.92 -10.68
N LEU A 110 -7.16 5.07 -9.96
CA LEU A 110 -7.01 5.99 -8.84
C LEU A 110 -6.56 7.37 -9.30
N SER A 111 -7.01 8.42 -8.61
CA SER A 111 -6.46 9.76 -8.81
C SER A 111 -5.04 9.87 -8.24
N ASN A 112 -4.27 10.89 -8.63
CA ASN A 112 -2.95 11.13 -8.04
C ASN A 112 -3.04 11.28 -6.51
N SER A 113 -4.06 11.98 -6.01
CA SER A 113 -4.29 12.17 -4.57
C SER A 113 -4.54 10.83 -3.88
N ASP A 114 -5.29 9.94 -4.52
CA ASP A 114 -5.54 8.60 -3.98
C ASP A 114 -4.28 7.75 -3.93
N ILE A 115 -3.43 7.82 -4.97
CA ILE A 115 -2.15 7.10 -5.00
C ILE A 115 -1.21 7.62 -3.91
N PHE A 116 -1.17 8.94 -3.67
CA PHE A 116 -0.38 9.51 -2.57
C PHE A 116 -0.89 9.08 -1.19
N ALA A 117 -2.21 9.14 -0.95
CA ALA A 117 -2.80 8.65 0.28
C ALA A 117 -2.53 7.15 0.48
N LEU A 118 -2.64 6.35 -0.58
CA LEU A 118 -2.33 4.93 -0.58
C LEU A 118 -0.84 4.65 -0.30
N THR A 119 0.06 5.47 -0.83
CA THR A 119 1.51 5.38 -0.60
C THR A 119 1.81 5.59 0.88
N ILE A 120 1.24 6.65 1.48
CA ILE A 120 1.40 6.96 2.92
C ILE A 120 0.78 5.86 3.78
N GLY A 121 -0.42 5.38 3.43
CA GLY A 121 -1.08 4.30 4.15
C GLY A 121 -0.33 2.97 4.09
N ALA A 122 0.27 2.64 2.94
CA ALA A 122 1.07 1.45 2.75
C ALA A 122 2.37 1.49 3.57
N ASP A 123 3.02 2.64 3.64
CA ASP A 123 4.18 2.87 4.51
C ASP A 123 3.82 2.73 5.99
N PHE A 124 2.76 3.43 6.43
CA PHE A 124 2.29 3.36 7.82
C PHE A 124 1.91 1.94 8.27
N LEU A 125 1.20 1.19 7.43
CA LEU A 125 0.79 -0.18 7.73
C LEU A 125 1.93 -1.20 7.50
N HIS A 126 3.07 -0.74 7.01
CA HIS A 126 4.25 -1.54 6.68
C HIS A 126 3.88 -2.68 5.71
N VAL A 127 3.44 -2.29 4.50
CA VAL A 127 3.10 -3.18 3.38
C VAL A 127 4.09 -2.93 2.22
N PRO A 128 5.30 -3.51 2.26
CA PRO A 128 6.40 -3.11 1.39
C PRO A 128 6.13 -3.32 -0.11
N GLY A 129 5.42 -4.40 -0.47
CA GLY A 129 5.04 -4.68 -1.86
C GLY A 129 4.11 -3.62 -2.46
N LEU A 130 3.10 -3.19 -1.70
CA LEU A 130 2.19 -2.12 -2.14
C LEU A 130 2.93 -0.77 -2.24
N LEU A 131 3.81 -0.49 -1.28
CA LEU A 131 4.64 0.72 -1.30
C LEU A 131 5.54 0.78 -2.54
N ASP A 132 6.21 -0.33 -2.90
CA ASP A 132 7.04 -0.41 -4.10
C ASP A 132 6.24 -0.15 -5.38
N VAL A 133 5.08 -0.78 -5.53
CA VAL A 133 4.21 -0.60 -6.70
C VAL A 133 3.69 0.84 -6.82
N CYS A 134 3.35 1.49 -5.70
CA CYS A 134 2.98 2.90 -5.68
C CYS A 134 4.14 3.80 -6.09
N CYS A 135 5.33 3.58 -5.51
CA CYS A 135 6.55 4.32 -5.83
C CYS A 135 6.94 4.18 -7.30
N LYS A 136 6.88 2.97 -7.87
CA LYS A 136 7.13 2.72 -9.29
C LYS A 136 6.14 3.45 -10.19
N THR A 137 4.87 3.51 -9.78
CA THR A 137 3.82 4.23 -10.52
C THR A 137 4.08 5.73 -10.52
N ILE A 138 4.39 6.32 -9.36
CA ILE A 138 4.75 7.74 -9.24
C ILE A 138 6.01 8.05 -10.07
N ALA A 139 7.04 7.19 -9.98
CA ALA A 139 8.25 7.35 -10.80
C ALA A 139 7.94 7.32 -12.30
N GLY A 140 7.05 6.42 -12.74
CA GLY A 140 6.56 6.36 -14.12
C GLY A 140 5.81 7.62 -14.54
N MET A 141 5.03 8.23 -13.65
CA MET A 141 4.30 9.48 -13.90
C MET A 141 5.21 10.70 -14.06
N LEU A 142 6.41 10.66 -13.45
CA LEU A 142 7.42 11.72 -13.47
C LEU A 142 8.42 11.55 -14.61
N LYS A 143 8.59 10.32 -15.12
CA LYS A 143 9.59 9.99 -16.12
C LYS A 143 9.41 10.83 -17.39
N GLY A 144 10.46 11.57 -17.75
CA GLY A 144 10.50 12.38 -18.97
C GLY A 144 9.76 13.72 -18.89
N LEU A 145 9.19 14.08 -17.73
CA LEU A 145 8.63 15.41 -17.51
C LEU A 145 9.74 16.40 -17.13
N SER A 146 9.63 17.64 -17.62
CA SER A 146 10.47 18.75 -17.14
C SER A 146 10.06 19.19 -15.74
N ALA A 147 10.92 19.92 -15.05
CA ALA A 147 10.61 20.47 -13.72
C ALA A 147 9.33 21.32 -13.75
N GLU A 148 9.14 22.14 -14.80
CA GLU A 148 7.96 22.97 -15.00
C GLU A 148 6.69 22.13 -15.22
N ALA A 149 6.79 21.06 -16.02
CA ALA A 149 5.67 20.17 -16.27
C ALA A 149 5.26 19.38 -15.01
N ILE A 150 6.24 18.97 -14.19
CA ILE A 150 5.98 18.36 -12.88
C ILE A 150 5.26 19.37 -11.98
N ARG A 151 5.78 20.59 -11.86
CA ARG A 151 5.16 21.66 -11.05
C ARG A 151 3.71 21.89 -11.47
N ALA A 152 3.46 22.05 -12.77
CA ALA A 152 2.11 22.22 -13.31
C ALA A 152 1.20 21.03 -13.01
N LYS A 153 1.69 19.79 -13.21
CA LYS A 153 0.91 18.57 -13.00
C LYS A 153 0.47 18.38 -11.55
N PHE A 154 1.30 18.79 -10.59
CA PHE A 154 1.04 18.62 -9.16
C PHE A 154 0.61 19.92 -8.46
N GLY A 155 0.43 21.02 -9.20
CA GLY A 155 0.05 22.32 -8.63
C GLY A 155 1.09 22.91 -7.68
N ILE A 156 2.38 22.58 -7.87
CA ILE A 156 3.48 23.05 -7.04
C ILE A 156 3.87 24.45 -7.51
N ASN A 157 3.93 25.39 -6.57
CA ASN A 157 4.38 26.75 -6.87
C ASN A 157 5.89 26.77 -7.16
N ASP A 158 6.31 27.59 -8.12
CA ASP A 158 7.72 27.79 -8.41
C ASP A 158 8.28 28.87 -7.48
N ASP A 159 9.04 28.43 -6.48
CA ASP A 159 9.65 29.24 -5.44
C ASP A 159 11.10 29.61 -5.73
N LEU A 160 11.67 29.12 -6.85
CA LEU A 160 13.05 29.38 -7.23
C LEU A 160 13.21 30.72 -7.97
N THR A 161 14.20 31.49 -7.54
CA THR A 161 14.64 32.70 -8.25
C THR A 161 15.37 32.36 -9.56
N ALA A 162 15.56 33.35 -10.43
CA ALA A 162 16.25 33.16 -11.70
C ALA A 162 17.71 32.70 -11.50
N ASP A 163 18.39 33.24 -10.48
CA ASP A 163 19.78 32.90 -10.18
C ASP A 163 19.91 31.46 -9.67
N GLU A 164 19.02 31.03 -8.76
CA GLU A 164 18.98 29.64 -8.26
C GLU A 164 18.69 28.63 -9.38
N LYS A 165 17.78 28.98 -10.31
CA LYS A 165 17.52 28.14 -11.49
C LYS A 165 18.75 28.01 -12.38
N GLN A 166 19.48 29.12 -12.58
CA GLN A 166 20.69 29.12 -13.39
C GLN A 166 21.79 28.27 -12.74
N GLU A 167 21.94 28.36 -11.42
CA GLU A 167 22.90 27.57 -10.66
C GLU A 167 22.59 26.06 -10.76
N LEU A 168 21.32 25.67 -10.52
CA LEU A 168 20.88 24.28 -10.66
C LEU A 168 21.05 23.74 -12.10
N GLN A 169 20.85 24.57 -13.12
CA GLN A 169 21.11 24.20 -14.52
C GLN A 169 22.61 23.99 -14.78
N ASN A 170 23.46 24.87 -14.26
CA ASN A 170 24.92 24.77 -14.39
C ASN A 170 25.44 23.50 -13.69
N GLU A 171 24.95 23.20 -12.49
CA GLU A 171 25.27 21.97 -11.75
C GLU A 171 24.86 20.71 -12.53
N HIS A 172 23.65 20.69 -13.07
CA HIS A 172 23.15 19.57 -13.87
C HIS A 172 24.02 19.34 -15.12
N GLN A 173 24.42 20.41 -15.80
CA GLN A 173 25.33 20.33 -16.95
C GLN A 173 26.73 19.83 -16.55
N GLY A 174 27.23 20.28 -15.39
CA GLY A 174 28.51 19.82 -14.82
C GLY A 174 28.52 18.32 -14.54
N LEU A 175 27.46 17.79 -13.90
CA LEU A 175 27.32 16.36 -13.60
C LEU A 175 27.27 15.51 -14.88
N ASN A 176 26.51 15.92 -15.89
CA ASN A 176 26.43 15.19 -17.17
C ASN A 176 27.77 15.13 -17.89
N ARG A 177 28.58 16.19 -17.78
CA ARG A 177 29.92 16.22 -18.37
C ARG A 177 30.87 15.24 -17.69
N ILE A 178 30.81 15.11 -16.36
CA ILE A 178 31.62 14.16 -15.59
C ILE A 178 31.21 12.71 -15.89
N MET A 179 29.91 12.44 -16.05
CA MET A 179 29.40 11.10 -16.33
C MET A 179 29.72 10.59 -17.75
N LEU A 180 30.03 11.49 -18.70
CA LEU A 180 30.32 11.17 -20.11
C LEU A 180 31.82 11.19 -20.44
N SER A 181 32.70 11.51 -19.49
CA SER A 181 34.16 11.53 -19.63
C SER A 181 34.82 10.33 -18.96
#